data_AF-A0A354WP53-F1
#
_entry.id   AF-A0A354WP53-F1
#
_cell.length_a   1.000
_cell.length_b   1.000
_cell.length_c   1.000
_cell.angle_alpha   90.00
_cell.angle_beta   90.00
_cell.angle_gamma   90.00
#
_symmetry.space_group_name_H-M   'P 1'
#
loop_
_entity.id
_entity.type
_entity.pdbx_description
1 polymer ?
#
loop_
_entity_poly.entity_id
_entity_poly.type
_entity_poly.pdbx_seq_one_letter_code
_entity_poly.pdbx_strand_id
1 'polypeptide(L)' 'MFNAMIETLKANPRKIVFTEGHDARILEATDRLVKGGFLTPILIGNVDVVKANAAKGGYNIEGV' A
#
# COMPACT_ATOMS: atom_id res chain seq x y z
N MET A 1 -18.49 6.00 8.42
CA MET A 1 -17.33 5.59 9.25
C MET A 1 -16.01 5.78 8.51
N PHE A 2 -15.74 5.09 7.40
CA PHE A 2 -14.46 5.19 6.67
C PHE A 2 -14.09 6.59 6.17
N ASN A 3 -15.05 7.37 5.66
CA ASN A 3 -14.76 8.72 5.16
C ASN A 3 -14.15 9.64 6.23
N ALA A 4 -14.66 9.59 7.47
CA ALA A 4 -14.12 10.39 8.57
C ALA A 4 -12.67 9.99 8.93
N MET A 5 -12.34 8.70 8.82
CA MET A 5 -10.98 8.21 9.03
C MET A 5 -10.04 8.67 7.91
N ILE A 6 -10.50 8.63 6.66
CA ILE A 6 -9.73 9.11 5.50
C ILE A 6 -9.41 10.60 5.66
N GLU A 7 -10.38 11.43 6.04
CA GLU A 7 -10.15 12.87 6.25
C GLU A 7 -9.16 13.13 7.39
N THR A 8 -9.21 12.35 8.47
CA THR A 8 -8.23 12.42 9.55
C THR A 8 -6.81 12.09 9.06
N LEU A 9 -6.68 11.06 8.23
CA LEU A 9 -5.39 10.63 7.67
C LEU A 9 -4.85 11.62 6.63
N LYS A 10 -5.71 12.26 5.83
CA LYS A 10 -5.30 13.36 4.94
C LYS A 10 -4.74 14.55 5.71
N ALA A 11 -5.36 14.92 6.84
CA ALA A 11 -4.91 16.01 7.67
C ALA A 11 -3.57 15.71 8.39
N ASN A 12 -3.28 14.44 8.66
CA ASN A 12 -2.04 14.00 9.29
C ASN A 12 -1.56 12.67 8.69
N PRO A 13 -0.86 12.69 7.54
CA PRO A 13 -0.43 11.49 6.85
C PRO A 13 0.44 10.59 7.72
N ARG A 14 0.08 9.31 7.78
CA ARG A 14 0.79 8.30 8.58
C ARG A 14 1.52 7.31 7.68
N LYS A 15 2.48 6.60 8.28
CA LYS A 15 3.10 5.42 7.67
C LYS A 15 2.44 4.15 8.22
N ILE A 16 2.19 3.16 7.38
CA ILE A 16 1.76 1.81 7.79
C ILE A 16 2.74 0.78 7.25
N VAL A 17 3.14 -0.17 8.08
CA VAL A 17 4.02 -1.27 7.67
C VAL A 17 3.18 -2.50 7.42
N PHE A 18 3.26 -3.07 6.22
CA PHE A 18 2.71 -4.38 5.89
C PHE A 18 3.82 -5.41 5.88
N THR A 19 3.70 -6.41 6.74
CA THR A 19 4.70 -7.46 6.91
C THR A 19 4.66 -8.53 5.82
N GLU A 20 3.53 -8.62 5.11
CA GLU A 20 3.24 -9.62 4.08
C GLU A 20 3.29 -9.00 2.67
N GLY A 21 4.36 -8.28 2.33
CA GLY A 21 4.43 -7.53 1.07
C GLY A 21 4.33 -8.37 -0.22
N HIS A 22 4.41 -9.69 -0.12
CA HIS A 22 4.23 -10.62 -1.23
C HIS A 22 2.78 -11.08 -1.43
N ASP A 23 1.89 -10.83 -0.47
CA ASP A 23 0.47 -11.23 -0.53
C ASP A 23 -0.31 -10.32 -1.47
N ALA A 24 -1.10 -10.92 -2.37
CA ALA A 24 -1.84 -10.17 -3.39
C ALA A 24 -2.86 -9.18 -2.80
N ARG A 25 -3.47 -9.48 -1.65
CA ARG A 25 -4.45 -8.59 -0.99
C ARG A 25 -3.75 -7.38 -0.38
N ILE A 26 -2.54 -7.56 0.13
CA ILE A 26 -1.69 -6.46 0.63
C ILE A 26 -1.23 -5.59 -0.54
N LEU A 27 -0.83 -6.18 -1.65
CA LEU A 27 -0.44 -5.46 -2.86
C LEU A 27 -1.61 -4.66 -3.46
N GLU A 28 -2.81 -5.24 -3.49
CA GLU A 28 -4.03 -4.54 -3.90
C GLU A 28 -4.36 -3.38 -2.96
N ALA A 29 -4.27 -3.58 -1.65
CA ALA A 29 -4.49 -2.52 -0.68
C ALA A 29 -3.45 -1.39 -0.85
N THR A 30 -2.20 -1.75 -1.10
CA THR A 30 -1.10 -0.80 -1.35
C THR A 30 -1.38 0.05 -2.59
N ASP A 31 -1.83 -0.57 -3.70
CA ASP A 31 -2.22 0.15 -4.92
C ASP A 31 -3.31 1.20 -4.66
N ARG A 32 -4.33 0.84 -3.87
CA ARG A 32 -5.40 1.77 -3.48
C ARG A 32 -4.88 2.92 -2.60
N LEU A 33 -3.96 2.63 -1.68
CA LEU A 33 -3.38 3.63 -0.78
C LEU A 33 -2.43 4.59 -1.52
N VAL A 34 -1.59 4.09 -2.41
CA VAL A 34 -0.70 4.89 -3.27
C VAL A 34 -1.53 5.83 -4.15
N LYS A 35 -2.60 5.32 -4.79
CA LYS A 35 -3.53 6.15 -5.58
C LYS A 35 -4.29 7.17 -4.72
N GLY A 36 -4.60 6.82 -3.48
CA GLY A 36 -5.33 7.69 -2.55
C GLY A 36 -4.48 8.82 -1.96
N GLY A 37 -3.16 8.63 -1.83
CA GLY A 37 -2.20 9.67 -1.42
C GLY A 37 -2.33 10.18 0.02
N PHE A 38 -3.16 9.57 0.86
CA PHE A 38 -3.40 9.99 2.25
C PHE A 38 -2.63 9.19 3.30
N LEU A 39 -1.90 8.15 2.88
CA LEU A 39 -1.14 7.27 3.76
C LEU A 39 0.04 6.69 3.00
N THR A 40 1.18 6.53 3.67
CA THR A 40 2.41 5.97 3.06
C THR A 40 2.59 4.50 3.51
N PRO A 41 2.24 3.52 2.67
CA PRO A 41 2.55 2.12 2.97
C PRO A 41 4.05 1.87 2.92
N ILE A 42 4.51 0.85 3.66
CA ILE A 42 5.85 0.28 3.62
C ILE A 42 5.68 -1.22 3.52
N LEU A 43 6.21 -1.84 2.46
CA LEU A 43 6.12 -3.28 2.25
C LEU A 43 7.39 -3.97 2.75
N ILE A 44 7.22 -4.98 3.59
CA ILE A 44 8.31 -5.88 4.00
C ILE A 44 8.26 -7.17 3.18
N GLY A 45 9.41 -7.58 2.68
CA GLY A 45 9.57 -8.84 1.94
C GLY A 45 10.82 -8.85 1.07
N ASN A 46 11.03 -9.94 0.33
CA ASN A 46 12.04 -9.99 -0.72
C ASN A 46 11.60 -9.08 -1.88
N VAL A 47 12.42 -8.10 -2.22
CA VAL A 47 12.09 -7.04 -3.20
C VAL A 47 11.68 -7.62 -4.56
N ASP A 48 12.38 -8.65 -5.05
CA ASP A 48 12.10 -9.23 -6.36
C ASP A 48 10.77 -9.99 -6.37
N VAL A 49 10.48 -10.72 -5.29
CA VAL A 49 9.20 -11.44 -5.13
C VAL A 49 8.02 -10.47 -5.04
N VAL A 50 8.18 -9.40 -4.26
CA VAL A 50 7.15 -8.35 -4.09
C VAL A 50 6.84 -7.69 -5.44
N LYS A 51 7.87 -7.27 -6.17
CA LYS A 51 7.71 -6.64 -7.50
C LYS A 51 7.11 -7.59 -8.53
N ALA A 52 7.55 -8.85 -8.56
CA ALA A 52 7.00 -9.85 -9.47
C ALA A 52 5.51 -10.12 -9.21
N ASN A 53 5.12 -10.25 -7.94
CA ASN A 53 3.73 -10.46 -7.56
C ASN A 53 2.86 -9.22 -7.83
N ALA A 54 3.38 -8.02 -7.59
CA ALA A 54 2.69 -6.77 -7.90
C ALA A 54 2.43 -6.66 -9.41
N ALA A 55 3.44 -6.91 -10.24
CA ALA A 55 3.32 -6.92 -11.70
C ALA A 55 2.32 -7.98 -12.19
N LYS A 56 2.38 -9.20 -11.62
CA LYS A 56 1.43 -10.28 -11.94
C LYS A 56 -0.02 -9.90 -11.63
N GLY A 57 -0.25 -9.16 -10.56
CA GLY A 57 -1.57 -8.68 -10.14
C GLY A 57 -2.00 -7.35 -10.76
N GLY A 58 -1.12 -6.66 -11.48
CA GLY A 58 -1.38 -5.32 -12.03
C GLY A 58 -1.49 -4.23 -10.96
N TYR A 59 -0.83 -4.39 -9.81
CA TYR A 59 -0.88 -3.46 -8.68
C TYR A 59 0.26 -2.43 -8.75
N ASN A 60 -0.06 -1.14 -8.60
CA ASN A 60 0.95 -0.10 -8.50
C ASN A 60 1.53 -0.04 -7.08
N ILE A 61 2.83 -0.29 -6.97
CA ILE A 61 3.59 -0.14 -5.71
C ILE A 61 4.74 0.86 -5.86
N GLU A 62 4.69 1.74 -6.86
CA GLU A 62 5.71 2.78 -7.04
C GLU A 62 5.72 3.77 -5.87
N GLY A 63 6.92 4.16 -5.44
CA GLY A 63 7.11 5.09 -4.32
C GLY A 63 7.02 4.47 -2.92
N VAL A 64 6.92 3.14 -2.84
CA VAL A 64 6.88 2.34 -1.59
C VAL A 64 8.19 1.60 -1.37
#